data_AF-A0AAD6GZ52-F1
#
_entry.id   AF-A0AAD6GZ52-F1
#
_cell.length_a   1.000
_cell.length_b   1.000
_cell.length_c   1.000
_cell.angle_alpha   90.00
_cell.angle_beta   90.00
_cell.angle_gamma   90.00
#
_symmetry.space_group_name_H-M   'P 1'
#
loop_
_entity.id
_entity.type
_entity.pdbx_description
1 polymer ?
#
loop_
_entity_poly.entity_id
_entity_poly.type
_entity_poly.pdbx_seq_one_letter_code
_entity_poly.pdbx_strand_id
1 'polypeptide(L)'
;MTIIQKRHAIVFGCSGINGWALVNQLLSGYPSNGAFEKVTAVANRKFMLKDAQWPHVYGNRLQLVSGVDLLVEDDDSLQKVLSEKLSSIETVSHVYYAGKVASTTYVDFDNRN
;
A
#
# COMPACT_ATOMS: atom_id res chain seq x y z
N MET A 1 -22.32 -16.61 18.20
CA MET A 1 -22.37 -15.62 17.10
C MET A 1 -20.99 -14.99 17.01
N THR A 2 -20.18 -15.37 16.03
CA THR A 2 -18.82 -14.82 15.90
C THR A 2 -18.95 -13.45 15.25
N ILE A 3 -18.60 -12.39 15.97
CA ILE A 3 -18.49 -11.05 15.39
C ILE A 3 -17.35 -11.12 14.36
N ILE A 4 -17.68 -11.08 13.07
CA ILE A 4 -16.66 -10.89 12.03
C ILE A 4 -16.26 -9.42 12.13
N GLN A 5 -15.09 -9.15 12.72
CA GLN A 5 -14.56 -7.79 12.72
C GLN A 5 -14.17 -7.41 11.29
N LYS A 6 -14.82 -6.36 10.78
CA LYS A 6 -14.55 -5.81 9.46
C LYS A 6 -13.18 -5.14 9.45
N ARG A 7 -12.15 -5.86 9.02
CA ARG A 7 -10.78 -5.31 8.94
C ARG A 7 -10.48 -4.80 7.54
N HIS A 8 -9.85 -3.64 7.49
CA HIS A 8 -9.35 -3.02 6.28
C HIS A 8 -7.84 -2.84 6.41
N ALA A 9 -7.10 -3.49 5.52
CA ALA A 9 -5.65 -3.34 5.42
C ALA A 9 -5.29 -2.29 4.36
N ILE A 10 -4.32 -1.43 4.67
CA ILE A 10 -3.64 -0.59 3.69
C ILE A 10 -2.19 -1.04 3.54
N VAL A 11 -1.71 -1.13 2.30
CA VAL A 11 -0.33 -1.53 1.98
C VAL A 11 0.33 -0.43 1.17
N PHE A 12 1.24 0.32 1.79
CA PHE A 12 2.08 1.30 1.11
C PHE A 12 3.28 0.63 0.46
N GLY A 13 3.60 1.00 -0.78
CA GLY A 13 4.68 0.39 -1.56
C GLY A 13 4.25 -0.90 -2.27
N CYS A 14 2.98 -1.02 -2.66
CA CYS A 14 2.42 -2.25 -3.25
C CYS A 14 3.06 -2.68 -4.58
N SER A 15 3.76 -1.77 -5.26
CA SER A 15 4.45 -2.05 -6.52
C SER A 15 5.86 -2.63 -6.34
N GLY A 16 6.40 -2.67 -5.11
CA GLY A 16 7.65 -3.36 -4.79
C GLY A 16 7.41 -4.83 -4.45
N ILE A 17 8.45 -5.67 -4.47
CA ILE A 17 8.32 -7.13 -4.28
C ILE A 17 7.60 -7.51 -2.97
N ASN A 18 7.95 -6.86 -1.85
CA ASN A 18 7.35 -7.14 -0.55
C ASN A 18 5.90 -6.64 -0.48
N GLY A 19 5.64 -5.42 -0.94
CA GLY A 19 4.28 -4.86 -0.96
C GLY A 19 3.37 -5.67 -1.88
N TRP A 20 3.88 -6.14 -3.02
CA TRP A 20 3.13 -6.98 -3.95
C TRP A 20 2.73 -8.30 -3.31
N ALA A 21 3.69 -8.97 -2.67
CA ALA A 21 3.46 -10.24 -1.98
C ALA A 21 2.47 -10.08 -0.83
N LEU A 22 2.58 -9.01 -0.03
CA LEU A 22 1.65 -8.72 1.05
C LEU A 22 0.22 -8.58 0.54
N VAL A 23 -0.01 -7.75 -0.49
CA VAL A 23 -1.36 -7.61 -1.07
C VAL A 23 -1.88 -8.96 -1.55
N ASN A 24 -1.06 -9.73 -2.27
CA ASN A 24 -1.46 -11.04 -2.77
C ASN A 24 -1.87 -12.00 -1.64
N GLN A 25 -1.10 -12.06 -0.55
CA GLN A 25 -1.40 -12.91 0.60
C GLN A 25 -2.67 -12.48 1.33
N LEU A 26 -2.87 -11.18 1.55
CA LEU A 26 -4.07 -10.64 2.20
C LEU A 26 -5.34 -10.94 1.39
N LEU A 27 -5.26 -10.83 0.07
CA LEU A 27 -6.37 -11.16 -0.82
C LEU A 27 -6.64 -12.67 -0.85
N SER A 28 -5.59 -13.48 -0.79
CA SER A 28 -5.64 -14.95 -0.73
C SER A 28 -6.21 -15.50 0.60
N GLY A 29 -6.46 -14.65 1.59
CA GLY A 29 -7.04 -15.06 2.87
C GLY A 29 -6.02 -15.31 3.97
N TYR A 30 -4.83 -14.72 3.91
CA TYR A 30 -3.94 -14.66 5.06
C TYR A 30 -4.40 -13.58 6.05
N PRO A 31 -4.24 -13.77 7.38
CA PRO A 31 -3.83 -15.01 8.07
C PRO A 31 -4.95 -16.04 8.19
N SER A 32 -6.20 -15.66 7.88
CA SER A 32 -7.34 -16.57 7.81
C SER A 32 -8.37 -16.08 6.80
N ASN A 33 -9.17 -17.00 6.24
CA ASN A 33 -10.17 -16.66 5.23
C ASN A 33 -11.12 -15.59 5.75
N GLY A 34 -11.35 -14.55 4.96
CA GLY A 34 -12.18 -13.41 5.36
C GLY A 34 -11.53 -12.52 6.42
N ALA A 35 -10.23 -12.65 6.69
CA ALA A 35 -9.56 -11.81 7.68
C ALA A 35 -9.67 -10.32 7.36
N PHE A 36 -9.64 -9.95 6.08
CA PHE A 36 -9.77 -8.57 5.61
C PHE A 36 -10.89 -8.45 4.60
N GLU A 37 -11.88 -7.60 4.89
CA GLU A 37 -12.97 -7.28 3.96
C GLU A 37 -12.50 -6.36 2.84
N LYS A 38 -11.52 -5.49 3.13
CA LYS A 38 -10.95 -4.54 2.18
C LYS A 38 -9.43 -4.53 2.27
N VAL A 39 -8.77 -4.42 1.13
CA VAL A 39 -7.33 -4.22 0.99
C VAL A 39 -7.11 -3.02 0.06
N THR A 40 -6.48 -1.97 0.57
CA THR A 40 -6.07 -0.81 -0.23
C THR A 40 -4.57 -0.89 -0.51
N ALA A 41 -4.22 -1.10 -1.76
CA ALA A 41 -2.85 -1.15 -2.25
C ALA A 41 -2.44 0.24 -2.75
N VAL A 42 -1.34 0.79 -2.23
CA VAL A 42 -0.90 2.15 -2.55
C VAL A 42 0.51 2.16 -3.16
N ALA A 43 0.66 2.83 -4.29
CA ALA A 43 1.94 3.05 -4.97
C ALA A 43 2.22 4.55 -5.18
N ASN A 44 3.48 4.96 -4.99
CA ASN A 44 3.94 6.30 -5.35
C ASN A 44 4.07 6.44 -6.88
N ARG A 45 4.68 5.45 -7.55
CA ARG A 45 4.77 5.42 -9.02
C ARG A 45 3.44 5.07 -9.69
N LYS A 46 3.33 5.39 -10.97
CA LYS A 46 2.23 4.91 -11.82
C LYS A 46 2.23 3.37 -11.84
N PHE A 47 1.16 2.78 -11.33
CA PHE A 47 0.98 1.33 -11.25
C PHE A 47 -0.47 0.97 -11.59
N MET A 48 -0.68 0.07 -12.55
CA MET A 48 -2.02 -0.30 -12.98
C MET A 48 -2.34 -1.73 -12.57
N LEU A 49 -3.63 -2.03 -12.37
CA LEU A 49 -4.08 -3.35 -11.95
C LEU A 49 -3.67 -4.45 -12.94
N LYS A 50 -3.64 -4.13 -14.25
CA LYS A 50 -3.16 -5.03 -15.32
C LYS A 50 -1.69 -5.43 -15.15
N ASP A 51 -0.87 -4.54 -14.59
CA ASP A 51 0.57 -4.77 -14.39
C ASP A 51 0.79 -5.54 -13.08
N ALA A 52 -0.13 -5.41 -12.13
CA ALA A 52 -0.06 -6.09 -10.84
C ALA A 52 -0.35 -7.59 -10.94
N GLN A 53 -1.12 -8.05 -11.94
CA GLN A 53 -1.44 -9.47 -12.15
C GLN A 53 -2.03 -10.20 -10.91
N TRP A 54 -2.58 -9.47 -9.93
CA TRP A 54 -3.33 -10.10 -8.85
C TRP A 54 -4.62 -10.72 -9.41
N PRO A 55 -5.06 -11.89 -8.91
CA PRO A 55 -6.26 -12.56 -9.38
C PRO A 55 -7.51 -11.66 -9.39
N HIS A 56 -8.18 -11.58 -10.54
CA HIS A 56 -9.40 -10.78 -10.73
C HIS A 56 -10.57 -11.24 -9.84
N VAL A 57 -10.54 -12.48 -9.37
CA VAL A 57 -11.56 -13.07 -8.48
C VAL A 57 -11.69 -12.33 -7.15
N TYR A 58 -10.69 -11.53 -6.76
CA TYR A 58 -10.73 -10.73 -5.55
C TYR A 58 -11.59 -9.47 -5.66
N GLY A 59 -11.99 -9.10 -6.89
CA GLY A 59 -13.05 -8.15 -7.22
C GLY A 59 -13.08 -6.92 -6.31
N ASN A 60 -14.22 -6.74 -5.63
CA ASN A 60 -14.56 -5.55 -4.85
C ASN A 60 -13.74 -5.38 -3.55
N ARG A 61 -12.94 -6.38 -3.15
CA ARG A 61 -12.11 -6.31 -1.94
C ARG A 61 -10.85 -5.47 -2.14
N LEU A 62 -10.37 -5.32 -3.38
CA LEU A 62 -9.14 -4.62 -3.70
C LEU A 62 -9.41 -3.20 -4.20
N GLN A 63 -8.85 -2.21 -3.51
CA GLN A 63 -8.66 -0.87 -4.06
C GLN A 63 -7.19 -0.67 -4.42
N LEU A 64 -6.88 -0.30 -5.66
CA LEU A 64 -5.53 0.11 -6.06
C LEU A 64 -5.47 1.63 -6.24
N VAL A 65 -4.54 2.29 -5.56
CA VAL A 65 -4.31 3.74 -5.64
C VAL A 65 -2.86 4.01 -6.03
N SER A 66 -2.69 4.81 -7.08
CA SER A 66 -1.39 5.14 -7.66
C SER A 66 -1.10 6.64 -7.56
N GLY A 67 0.18 7.02 -7.58
CA GLY A 67 0.58 8.43 -7.53
C GLY A 67 0.44 9.05 -6.14
N VAL A 68 0.58 8.26 -5.07
CA VAL A 68 0.53 8.78 -3.69
C VAL A 68 1.96 8.96 -3.20
N ASP A 69 2.38 10.22 -3.09
CA ASP A 69 3.63 10.57 -2.45
C ASP A 69 3.40 10.71 -0.94
N LEU A 70 4.21 10.00 -0.15
CA LEU A 70 4.17 10.02 1.31
C LEU A 70 5.26 10.92 1.90
N LEU A 71 6.13 11.50 1.06
CA LEU A 71 7.23 12.37 1.45
C LEU A 71 6.89 13.86 1.25
N VAL A 72 5.59 14.17 1.15
CA VAL A 72 5.12 15.56 1.12
C VAL A 72 5.58 16.31 2.38
N GLU A 73 5.83 17.61 2.21
CA GLU A 73 6.60 18.42 3.17
C GLU A 73 5.86 18.69 4.49
N ASP A 74 4.52 18.55 4.53
CA ASP A 74 3.71 18.84 5.71
C ASP A 74 2.54 17.86 5.92
N ASP A 75 2.09 17.76 7.18
CA ASP A 75 1.07 16.82 7.63
C ASP A 75 -0.32 17.13 7.05
N ASP A 76 -0.68 18.41 6.85
CA ASP A 76 -1.99 18.82 6.33
C ASP A 76 -2.12 18.43 4.85
N SER A 77 -1.06 18.64 4.06
CA SER A 77 -0.96 18.21 2.68
C SER A 77 -1.05 16.68 2.56
N LEU A 78 -0.37 15.94 3.44
CA LEU A 78 -0.46 14.48 3.49
C LEU A 78 -1.88 14.01 3.82
N GLN A 79 -2.49 14.58 4.86
CA GLN A 79 -3.86 14.25 5.26
C GLN A 79 -4.85 14.50 4.11
N LYS A 80 -4.71 15.62 3.41
CA LYS A 80 -5.54 15.96 2.26
C LYS A 80 -5.38 14.94 1.13
N VAL A 81 -4.15 14.65 0.71
CA VAL A 81 -3.86 13.68 -0.37
C VAL A 81 -4.42 12.30 -0.03
N LEU A 82 -4.24 11.85 1.21
CA LEU A 82 -4.73 10.56 1.66
C LEU A 82 -6.27 10.52 1.67
N SER A 83 -6.92 11.56 2.18
CA SER A 83 -8.38 11.65 2.26
C SER A 83 -9.04 11.76 0.87
N GLU A 84 -8.40 12.45 -0.08
CA GLU A 84 -8.91 12.62 -1.44
C GLU A 84 -8.74 11.34 -2.28
N LYS A 85 -7.62 10.62 -2.12
CA LYS A 85 -7.28 9.48 -2.99
C LYS A 85 -7.72 8.13 -2.44
N LEU A 86 -7.76 7.97 -1.12
CA LEU A 86 -8.05 6.68 -0.48
C LEU A 86 -9.50 6.67 -0.04
N SER A 87 -10.27 5.75 -0.61
CA SER A 87 -11.68 5.62 -0.24
C SER A 87 -11.77 4.86 1.08
N SER A 88 -12.59 5.35 2.00
CA SER A 88 -12.80 4.72 3.30
C SER A 88 -11.53 4.61 4.15
N ILE A 89 -10.63 5.60 4.10
CA ILE A 89 -9.39 5.59 4.87
C ILE A 89 -9.65 5.49 6.39
N GLU A 90 -10.75 6.05 6.86
CA GLU A 90 -11.21 5.99 8.24
C GLU A 90 -11.51 4.57 8.73
N THR A 91 -11.71 3.62 7.82
CA THR A 91 -11.97 2.22 8.16
C THR A 91 -10.69 1.40 8.29
N VAL A 92 -9.52 1.96 7.93
CA VAL A 92 -8.23 1.27 7.99
C VAL A 92 -7.94 0.87 9.43
N SER A 93 -7.75 -0.43 9.64
CA SER A 93 -7.37 -0.98 10.95
C SER A 93 -5.95 -1.53 10.97
N HIS A 94 -5.35 -1.79 9.80
CA HIS A 94 -4.02 -2.35 9.69
C HIS A 94 -3.22 -1.61 8.61
N VAL A 95 -2.03 -1.15 8.98
CA VAL A 95 -1.11 -0.47 8.07
C VAL A 95 0.11 -1.35 7.85
N TYR A 96 0.42 -1.65 6.59
CA TYR A 96 1.65 -2.30 6.18
C TYR A 96 2.48 -1.32 5.36
N TYR A 97 3.67 -1.00 5.86
CA TYR A 97 4.60 -0.10 5.17
C TYR A 97 5.71 -0.90 4.51
N ALA A 98 5.63 -1.07 3.18
CA ALA A 98 6.62 -1.75 2.36
C ALA A 98 7.29 -0.81 1.33
N GLY A 99 7.28 0.50 1.62
CA GLY A 99 7.98 1.52 0.84
C GLY A 99 9.45 1.63 1.25
N LYS A 100 10.33 1.90 0.29
CA LYS A 100 11.72 2.30 0.56
C LYS A 100 12.08 3.45 -0.37
N VAL A 101 12.73 4.47 0.19
CA VAL A 101 13.46 5.47 -0.57
C VAL A 101 14.91 5.00 -0.65
N ALA A 102 15.46 4.88 -1.85
CA ALA A 102 16.90 4.69 -1.97
C ALA A 102 17.58 6.03 -1.67
N SER A 103 18.29 6.11 -0.55
CA SER A 103 19.16 7.25 -0.25
C SER A 103 20.39 7.15 -1.14
N THR A 104 20.51 8.03 -2.13
CA THR A 104 21.69 8.12 -3.01
C THR A 104 22.82 8.90 -2.36
N THR A 105 23.18 8.61 -1.11
CA THR A 105 24.46 9.08 -0.55
C THR A 105 25.58 8.26 -1.18
N TYR A 106 25.91 8.62 -2.42
CA TYR A 106 27.17 8.26 -3.05
C TYR A 106 28.23 9.11 -2.35
N VAL A 107 28.99 8.50 -1.44
CA VAL A 107 30.25 9.10 -0.98
C VAL A 107 31.27 8.87 -2.10
N ASP A 108 31.55 9.92 -2.88
CA ASP A 108 32.69 9.91 -3.80
C ASP A 108 33.96 9.70 -2.98
N PHE A 109 34.56 8.52 -3.08
CA PHE A 109 35.83 8.18 -2.43
C PHE A 109 37.05 8.78 -3.13
N ASP A 110 36.85 9.54 -4.22
CA ASP A 110 37.92 10.02 -5.11
C ASP A 110 38.50 11.39 -4.74
N ASN A 111 38.11 11.98 -3.61
CA ASN A 111 38.58 13.31 -3.20
C ASN A 111 39.42 13.29 -1.91
N ARG A 112 40.44 12.43 -1.88
CA ARG A 112 41.57 12.55 -0.94
C ARG A 112 42.80 13.04 -1.69
N ASN A 113 42.91 14.36 -1.81
CA ASN A 113 44.21 15.04 -1.95
C ASN A 113 44.89 15.11 -0.58
#